data_AF-A0A1V3X6L2-F1
#
_entry.id   AF-A0A1V3X6L2-F1
#
_cell.length_a   1.000
_cell.length_b   1.000
_cell.length_c   1.000
_cell.angle_alpha   90.00
_cell.angle_beta   90.00
_cell.angle_gamma   90.00
#
_symmetry.space_group_name_H-M   'P 1'
#
loop_
_entity.id
_entity.type
_entity.pdbx_description
1 polymer ?
#
loop_
_entity_poly.entity_id
_entity_poly.type
_entity_poly.pdbx_seq_one_letter_code
_entity_poly.pdbx_strand_id
1 'polypeptide(L)'
;MFNTGLLNTGVGNAGSYNSGSFNVGASNTGSWNAGDTNTGWFNPGNLNTGIANTGDVNTGGFNQGNLNNGFFWRGDGQGHAGFDYTLTIPAIALNLDVKVPLDIPITGHLGDIVIDPITIPLIHLTGTGGNSLTGTIGPIVSDQITITGPSLSLTLGGPGESLQLSFSGPALGPVVIPVLQVAAGPGVGNSTGGVSSGFFNSGSGSASGFGNVGGGSGWWNFGGSSGAGNVGCWVRGVEPR
;
A
#
# COMPACT_ATOMS: atom_id res chain seq x y z
N MET A 1 -23.76 -59.87 -3.19
CA MET A 1 -23.54 -58.40 -3.16
C MET A 1 -24.89 -57.74 -2.97
N PHE A 2 -25.11 -57.05 -1.85
CA PHE A 2 -26.41 -56.46 -1.52
C PHE A 2 -26.44 -55.01 -1.98
N ASN A 3 -27.06 -54.76 -3.14
CA ASN A 3 -27.39 -53.41 -3.59
C ASN A 3 -28.91 -53.33 -3.75
N THR A 4 -29.51 -52.20 -3.39
CA THR A 4 -30.94 -51.93 -3.62
C THR A 4 -31.09 -50.79 -4.61
N GLY A 5 -31.88 -50.99 -5.66
CA GLY A 5 -32.11 -50.01 -6.74
C GLY A 5 -31.36 -50.35 -8.03
N LEU A 6 -31.17 -49.37 -8.92
CA LEU A 6 -30.78 -49.62 -10.31
C LEU A 6 -29.28 -49.41 -10.55
N LEU A 7 -28.66 -50.37 -11.22
CA LEU A 7 -27.33 -50.21 -11.83
C LEU A 7 -26.22 -49.77 -10.86
N ASN A 8 -26.25 -50.21 -9.60
CA ASN A 8 -25.15 -49.98 -8.68
C ASN A 8 -24.01 -50.98 -8.94
N THR A 9 -22.76 -50.53 -8.87
CA THR A 9 -21.55 -51.40 -8.88
C THR A 9 -20.89 -51.39 -7.50
N GLY A 10 -20.33 -52.53 -7.09
CA GLY A 10 -19.77 -52.73 -5.74
C GLY A 10 -20.79 -53.28 -4.74
N VAL A 11 -20.71 -52.89 -3.46
CA VAL A 11 -21.46 -53.53 -2.36
C VAL A 11 -22.14 -52.56 -1.41
N GLY A 12 -23.33 -52.91 -0.93
CA GLY A 12 -24.01 -52.17 0.14
C GLY A 12 -24.64 -50.86 -0.30
N ASN A 13 -24.79 -50.62 -1.61
CA ASN A 13 -25.32 -49.36 -2.12
C ASN A 13 -26.86 -49.34 -2.10
N ALA A 14 -27.44 -48.24 -1.64
CA ALA A 14 -28.88 -48.00 -1.66
C ALA A 14 -29.23 -46.81 -2.56
N GLY A 15 -30.11 -47.03 -3.55
CA GLY A 15 -30.46 -46.06 -4.57
C GLY A 15 -29.96 -46.50 -5.94
N SER A 16 -29.57 -45.57 -6.81
CA SER A 16 -29.28 -45.91 -8.21
C SER A 16 -27.98 -45.29 -8.72
N TYR A 17 -27.32 -45.97 -9.66
CA TYR A 17 -26.11 -45.48 -10.33
C TYR A 17 -24.93 -45.19 -9.40
N ASN A 18 -24.87 -45.80 -8.22
CA ASN A 18 -23.71 -45.66 -7.33
C ASN A 18 -22.59 -46.63 -7.74
N SER A 19 -21.35 -46.16 -7.71
CA SER A 19 -20.13 -46.95 -7.87
C SER A 19 -19.34 -46.99 -6.57
N GLY A 20 -18.99 -48.19 -6.11
CA GLY A 20 -18.17 -48.42 -4.92
C GLY A 20 -18.99 -49.02 -3.78
N SER A 21 -18.81 -48.55 -2.55
CA SER A 21 -19.39 -49.23 -1.38
C SER A 21 -20.20 -48.33 -0.45
N PHE A 22 -21.33 -48.84 0.04
CA PHE A 22 -22.15 -48.20 1.07
C PHE A 22 -22.59 -46.75 0.76
N ASN A 23 -22.81 -46.44 -0.52
CA ASN A 23 -23.36 -45.16 -0.92
C ASN A 23 -24.90 -45.18 -0.83
N VAL A 24 -25.50 -44.08 -0.38
CA VAL A 24 -26.95 -43.87 -0.31
C VAL A 24 -27.33 -42.70 -1.20
N GLY A 25 -28.30 -42.87 -2.08
CA GLY A 25 -28.75 -41.85 -3.04
C GLY A 25 -28.40 -42.23 -4.48
N ALA A 26 -28.08 -41.26 -5.32
CA ALA A 26 -27.86 -41.46 -6.74
C ALA A 26 -26.49 -40.98 -7.23
N SER A 27 -25.94 -41.72 -8.19
CA SER A 27 -24.76 -41.30 -8.97
C SER A 27 -23.54 -40.94 -8.10
N ASN A 28 -23.32 -41.59 -6.96
CA ASN A 28 -22.11 -41.39 -6.17
C ASN A 28 -20.99 -42.32 -6.63
N THR A 29 -19.75 -41.84 -6.57
CA THR A 29 -18.55 -42.64 -6.85
C THR A 29 -17.62 -42.62 -5.65
N GLY A 30 -17.21 -43.80 -5.19
CA GLY A 30 -16.36 -44.00 -4.01
C GLY A 30 -17.12 -44.71 -2.89
N SER A 31 -16.97 -44.31 -1.62
CA SER A 31 -17.66 -45.02 -0.53
C SER A 31 -18.25 -44.11 0.54
N TRP A 32 -19.33 -44.58 1.18
CA TRP A 32 -19.98 -43.91 2.31
C TRP A 32 -20.46 -42.49 1.99
N ASN A 33 -20.82 -42.21 0.75
CA ASN A 33 -21.43 -40.94 0.37
C ASN A 33 -22.96 -41.04 0.52
N ALA A 34 -23.58 -40.02 1.11
CA ALA A 34 -25.02 -39.96 1.31
C ALA A 34 -25.57 -38.71 0.64
N GLY A 35 -26.54 -38.88 -0.27
CA GLY A 35 -27.01 -37.81 -1.17
C GLY A 35 -26.61 -38.13 -2.61
N ASP A 36 -26.48 -37.12 -3.46
CA ASP A 36 -26.36 -37.33 -4.90
C ASP A 36 -25.08 -36.74 -5.50
N THR A 37 -24.53 -37.46 -6.49
CA THR A 37 -23.41 -36.99 -7.32
C THR A 37 -22.18 -36.59 -6.51
N ASN A 38 -21.82 -37.35 -5.47
CA ASN A 38 -20.57 -37.14 -4.74
C ASN A 38 -19.45 -38.03 -5.29
N THR A 39 -18.22 -37.51 -5.25
CA THR A 39 -17.01 -38.25 -5.61
C THR A 39 -16.05 -38.29 -4.43
N GLY A 40 -15.65 -39.49 -4.02
CA GLY A 40 -14.68 -39.73 -2.95
C GLY A 40 -15.30 -40.47 -1.76
N TRP A 41 -14.98 -40.05 -0.53
CA TRP A 41 -15.34 -40.81 0.67
C TRP A 41 -16.04 -39.96 1.72
N PHE A 42 -17.06 -40.52 2.37
CA PHE A 42 -17.74 -39.89 3.50
C PHE A 42 -18.27 -38.50 3.20
N ASN A 43 -18.90 -38.26 2.04
CA ASN A 43 -19.49 -36.97 1.73
C ASN A 43 -21.03 -36.99 1.86
N PRO A 44 -21.61 -36.57 3.01
CA PRO A 44 -23.03 -36.28 3.12
C PRO A 44 -23.42 -34.96 2.44
N GLY A 45 -24.52 -34.97 1.70
CA GLY A 45 -24.99 -33.86 0.86
C GLY A 45 -24.78 -34.17 -0.61
N ASN A 46 -24.73 -33.15 -1.47
CA ASN A 46 -24.71 -33.34 -2.91
C ASN A 46 -23.53 -32.63 -3.57
N LEU A 47 -23.08 -33.15 -4.71
CA LEU A 47 -22.05 -32.52 -5.53
C LEU A 47 -20.77 -32.21 -4.74
N ASN A 48 -20.31 -33.10 -3.87
CA ASN A 48 -19.04 -32.94 -3.19
C ASN A 48 -17.94 -33.75 -3.87
N THR A 49 -16.73 -33.20 -3.93
CA THR A 49 -15.51 -33.89 -4.36
C THR A 49 -14.50 -33.93 -3.23
N GLY A 50 -14.13 -35.13 -2.79
CA GLY A 50 -13.03 -35.38 -1.87
C GLY A 50 -13.45 -36.21 -0.66
N ILE A 51 -13.05 -35.81 0.55
CA ILE A 51 -13.17 -36.66 1.75
C ILE A 51 -13.89 -35.91 2.87
N ALA A 52 -14.90 -36.53 3.49
CA ALA A 52 -15.52 -36.01 4.71
C ALA A 52 -16.12 -34.59 4.55
N ASN A 53 -16.66 -34.25 3.38
CA ASN A 53 -17.36 -32.98 3.17
C ASN A 53 -18.85 -33.14 3.50
N THR A 54 -19.36 -32.32 4.41
CA THR A 54 -20.78 -32.26 4.78
C THR A 54 -21.40 -30.95 4.26
N GLY A 55 -22.49 -31.07 3.51
CA GLY A 55 -23.15 -29.95 2.82
C GLY A 55 -23.06 -30.11 1.31
N ASP A 56 -23.27 -29.06 0.54
CA ASP A 56 -23.37 -29.14 -0.92
C ASP A 56 -22.25 -28.39 -1.65
N VAL A 57 -21.83 -28.93 -2.79
CA VAL A 57 -20.90 -28.27 -3.73
C VAL A 57 -19.54 -27.97 -3.10
N ASN A 58 -18.96 -28.89 -2.30
CA ASN A 58 -17.64 -28.70 -1.71
C ASN A 58 -16.54 -29.45 -2.49
N THR A 59 -15.35 -28.86 -2.56
CA THR A 59 -14.15 -29.50 -3.11
C THR A 59 -13.03 -29.49 -2.07
N GLY A 60 -12.48 -30.66 -1.76
CA GLY A 60 -11.39 -30.84 -0.78
C GLY A 60 -11.77 -31.79 0.34
N GLY A 61 -11.54 -31.45 1.61
CA GLY A 61 -11.90 -32.40 2.68
C GLY A 61 -12.13 -31.86 4.08
N PHE A 62 -12.92 -32.59 4.86
CA PHE A 62 -13.33 -32.23 6.22
C PHE A 62 -14.06 -30.88 6.30
N ASN A 63 -14.76 -30.50 5.23
CA ASN A 63 -15.53 -29.25 5.20
C ASN A 63 -16.93 -29.46 5.77
N GLN A 64 -17.46 -28.44 6.45
CA GLN A 64 -18.87 -28.30 6.81
C GLN A 64 -19.43 -27.03 6.21
N GLY A 65 -20.63 -27.11 5.65
CA GLY A 65 -21.28 -26.02 4.93
C GLY A 65 -21.23 -26.22 3.42
N ASN A 66 -21.55 -25.17 2.68
CA ASN A 66 -21.73 -25.22 1.23
C ASN A 66 -20.65 -24.43 0.50
N LEU A 67 -20.40 -24.78 -0.77
CA LEU A 67 -19.55 -24.02 -1.70
C LEU A 67 -18.08 -23.88 -1.27
N ASN A 68 -17.57 -24.74 -0.39
CA ASN A 68 -16.21 -24.62 0.10
C ASN A 68 -15.17 -25.19 -0.88
N ASN A 69 -13.97 -24.60 -0.86
CA ASN A 69 -12.80 -25.11 -1.57
C ASN A 69 -11.61 -25.20 -0.62
N GLY A 70 -11.08 -26.40 -0.37
CA GLY A 70 -9.96 -26.62 0.55
C GLY A 70 -10.28 -27.59 1.68
N PHE A 71 -9.67 -27.38 2.86
CA PHE A 71 -9.78 -28.34 3.96
C PHE A 71 -10.19 -27.69 5.27
N PHE A 72 -10.94 -28.43 6.08
CA PHE A 72 -11.32 -28.08 7.47
C PHE A 72 -12.18 -26.81 7.61
N TRP A 73 -12.91 -26.45 6.55
CA TRP A 73 -13.86 -25.34 6.60
C TRP A 73 -15.09 -25.68 7.44
N ARG A 74 -15.67 -24.67 8.11
CA ARG A 74 -16.74 -24.81 9.12
C ARG A 74 -17.96 -23.95 8.82
N GLY A 75 -17.99 -23.28 7.68
CA GLY A 75 -19.10 -22.44 7.22
C GLY A 75 -19.23 -22.47 5.70
N ASP A 76 -20.04 -21.58 5.15
CA ASP A 76 -20.29 -21.52 3.71
C ASP A 76 -19.30 -20.60 2.99
N GLY A 77 -18.94 -20.96 1.76
CA GLY A 77 -18.17 -20.09 0.86
C GLY A 77 -16.71 -19.85 1.26
N GLN A 78 -16.09 -20.80 1.94
CA GLN A 78 -14.70 -20.67 2.40
C GLN A 78 -13.69 -21.18 1.36
N GLY A 79 -12.49 -20.58 1.37
CA GLY A 79 -11.41 -20.91 0.42
C GLY A 79 -11.64 -20.42 -1.01
N HIS A 80 -12.45 -19.37 -1.18
CA HIS A 80 -12.58 -18.64 -2.45
C HIS A 80 -11.29 -17.90 -2.78
N ALA A 81 -10.86 -17.94 -4.05
CA ALA A 81 -9.71 -17.17 -4.52
C ALA A 81 -10.19 -15.93 -5.26
N GLY A 82 -9.69 -14.76 -4.86
CA GLY A 82 -9.84 -13.49 -5.57
C GLY A 82 -8.46 -12.92 -5.93
N PHE A 83 -8.42 -11.97 -6.84
CA PHE A 83 -7.18 -11.29 -7.23
C PHE A 83 -7.40 -9.79 -7.32
N ASP A 84 -6.59 -9.04 -6.57
CA ASP A 84 -6.58 -7.58 -6.56
C ASP A 84 -5.21 -7.07 -7.03
N TYR A 85 -5.20 -6.25 -8.07
CA TYR A 85 -4.00 -5.56 -8.55
C TYR A 85 -4.21 -4.06 -8.57
N THR A 86 -3.43 -3.35 -7.75
CA THR A 86 -3.48 -1.89 -7.60
C THR A 86 -2.14 -1.28 -7.97
N LEU A 87 -2.16 -0.25 -8.81
CA LEU A 87 -1.00 0.58 -9.11
C LEU A 87 -0.99 1.79 -8.17
N THR A 88 0.11 1.99 -7.45
CA THR A 88 0.30 3.15 -6.56
C THR A 88 1.36 4.07 -7.14
N ILE A 89 1.00 5.33 -7.37
CA ILE A 89 1.93 6.40 -7.70
C ILE A 89 2.29 7.14 -6.40
N PRO A 90 3.56 7.11 -5.94
CA PRO A 90 3.98 7.78 -4.72
C PRO A 90 3.74 9.29 -4.75
N ALA A 91 3.57 9.89 -3.58
CA ALA A 91 3.42 11.34 -3.47
C ALA A 91 4.71 12.07 -3.87
N ILE A 92 4.58 13.19 -4.58
CA ILE A 92 5.69 14.07 -4.94
C ILE A 92 5.72 15.25 -3.98
N ALA A 93 6.82 15.40 -3.24
CA ALA A 93 7.02 16.54 -2.35
C ALA A 93 7.44 17.79 -3.14
N LEU A 94 6.83 18.94 -2.83
CA LEU A 94 7.17 20.23 -3.39
C LEU A 94 7.89 21.07 -2.33
N ASN A 95 9.22 20.98 -2.33
CA ASN A 95 10.07 21.76 -1.43
C ASN A 95 11.05 22.59 -2.28
N LEU A 96 11.09 23.89 -2.02
CA LEU A 96 12.10 24.80 -2.58
C LEU A 96 12.73 25.59 -1.43
N ASP A 97 14.05 25.47 -1.30
CA ASP A 97 14.86 26.21 -0.34
C ASP A 97 15.83 27.12 -1.10
N VAL A 98 15.67 28.43 -0.93
CA VAL A 98 16.56 29.43 -1.53
C VAL A 98 17.22 30.22 -0.41
N LYS A 99 18.55 30.22 -0.39
CA LYS A 99 19.38 30.99 0.55
C LYS A 99 20.11 32.09 -0.20
N VAL A 100 19.80 33.34 0.13
CA VAL A 100 20.50 34.51 -0.40
C VAL A 100 21.44 35.04 0.69
N PRO A 101 22.76 35.01 0.50
CA PRO A 101 23.69 35.61 1.46
C PRO A 101 23.50 37.13 1.49
N LEU A 102 23.43 37.71 2.69
CA LEU A 102 23.27 39.16 2.87
C LEU A 102 24.44 39.68 3.70
N ASP A 103 25.33 40.45 3.07
CA ASP A 103 26.40 41.21 3.74
C ASP A 103 26.45 42.59 3.09
N ILE A 104 25.75 43.55 3.69
CA ILE A 104 25.71 44.95 3.22
C ILE A 104 26.34 45.84 4.29
N PRO A 105 27.64 46.16 4.18
CA PRO A 105 28.28 47.14 5.04
C PRO A 105 27.95 48.57 4.58
N ILE A 106 27.48 49.41 5.50
CA ILE A 106 27.30 50.86 5.30
C ILE A 106 28.28 51.57 6.24
N THR A 107 29.23 52.31 5.67
CA THR A 107 30.20 53.11 6.41
C THR A 107 30.05 54.60 6.09
N GLY A 108 30.12 55.43 7.12
CA GLY A 108 30.08 56.89 7.00
C GLY A 108 30.97 57.56 8.04
N HIS A 109 31.52 58.72 7.71
CA HIS A 109 32.31 59.55 8.62
C HIS A 109 31.70 60.95 8.69
N LEU A 110 31.51 61.48 9.90
CA LEU A 110 31.27 62.90 10.07
C LEU A 110 32.64 63.59 10.05
N GLY A 111 32.79 64.61 9.22
CA GLY A 111 34.09 65.28 8.99
C GLY A 111 34.70 65.89 10.25
N ASP A 112 35.98 66.25 10.16
CA ASP A 112 36.75 66.76 11.28
C ASP A 112 36.39 68.21 11.62
N ILE A 113 36.45 68.54 12.91
CA ILE A 113 36.39 69.93 13.38
C ILE A 113 37.82 70.44 13.50
N VAL A 114 38.16 71.44 12.70
CA VAL A 114 39.48 72.08 12.70
C VAL A 114 39.36 73.45 13.35
N ILE A 115 40.16 73.67 14.40
CA ILE A 115 40.31 74.97 15.06
C ILE A 115 41.69 75.52 14.70
N ASP A 116 41.69 76.64 13.98
CA ASP A 116 42.93 77.23 13.48
C ASP A 116 43.80 77.84 14.60
N PRO A 117 45.13 77.88 14.40
CA PRO A 117 46.08 78.55 15.28
C PRO A 117 45.65 79.98 15.63
N ILE A 118 45.62 80.30 16.92
CA ILE A 118 45.49 81.69 17.38
C ILE A 118 46.87 82.29 17.63
N THR A 119 47.09 83.51 17.13
CA THR A 119 48.30 84.28 17.40
C THR A 119 47.96 85.53 18.18
N ILE A 120 48.49 85.64 19.40
CA ILE A 120 48.47 86.88 20.17
C ILE A 120 49.72 87.66 19.75
N PRO A 121 49.56 88.86 19.16
CA PRO A 121 50.69 89.67 18.74
C PRO A 121 51.49 90.11 19.96
N LEU A 122 52.75 90.47 19.72
CA LEU A 122 53.65 90.96 20.76
C LEU A 122 53.07 92.20 21.45
N ILE A 123 52.98 92.14 22.77
CA ILE A 123 52.48 93.22 23.63
C ILE A 123 53.70 93.96 24.19
N HIS A 124 53.68 95.29 24.08
CA HIS A 124 54.69 96.16 24.67
C HIS A 124 54.19 96.71 26.00
N LEU A 125 54.96 96.52 27.07
CA LEU A 125 54.68 97.08 28.38
C LEU A 125 55.42 98.40 28.55
N THR A 126 54.66 99.49 28.71
CA THR A 126 55.20 100.83 28.99
C THR A 126 54.77 101.27 30.38
N GLY A 127 55.75 101.51 31.27
CA GLY A 127 55.50 101.98 32.63
C GLY A 127 54.97 103.42 32.65
N THR A 128 53.94 103.70 33.43
CA THR A 128 53.46 105.05 33.73
C THR A 128 53.26 105.23 35.24
N GLY A 129 53.46 106.46 35.73
CA GLY A 129 53.27 106.80 37.16
C GLY A 129 54.41 106.40 38.11
N GLY A 130 55.67 106.38 37.64
CA GLY A 130 56.86 106.18 38.50
C GLY A 130 57.34 104.72 38.64
N ASN A 131 56.65 103.74 38.06
CA ASN A 131 57.11 102.34 38.00
C ASN A 131 57.99 102.07 36.76
N SER A 132 59.11 101.34 36.94
CA SER A 132 60.15 101.06 35.93
C SER A 132 59.98 99.72 35.18
N LEU A 133 58.77 99.13 35.14
CA LEU A 133 58.57 97.86 34.43
C LEU A 133 58.42 98.12 32.93
N THR A 134 59.44 97.79 32.14
CA THR A 134 59.44 97.84 30.67
C THR A 134 59.87 96.48 30.10
N GLY A 135 59.24 96.05 29.01
CA GLY A 135 59.49 94.74 28.39
C GLY A 135 58.43 94.36 27.37
N THR A 136 58.61 93.21 26.74
CA THR A 136 57.65 92.66 25.78
C THR A 136 57.15 91.30 26.24
N ILE A 137 55.89 91.01 25.94
CA ILE A 137 55.30 89.67 26.11
C ILE A 137 54.77 89.24 24.75
N GLY A 138 55.33 88.18 24.18
CA GLY A 138 54.83 87.54 22.97
C GLY A 138 55.77 87.63 21.75
N PRO A 139 55.31 87.16 20.57
CA PRO A 139 53.95 86.65 20.30
C PRO A 139 53.72 85.25 20.88
N ILE A 140 52.48 84.96 21.27
CA ILE A 140 52.05 83.63 21.71
C ILE A 140 51.25 83.01 20.57
N VAL A 141 51.69 81.85 20.10
CA VAL A 141 51.00 81.09 19.04
C VAL A 141 50.49 79.79 19.64
N SER A 142 49.23 79.47 19.38
CA SER A 142 48.67 78.13 19.64
C SER A 142 48.79 77.28 18.39
N ASP A 143 49.05 75.99 18.55
CA ASP A 143 48.95 75.03 17.45
C ASP A 143 47.49 74.82 17.01
N GLN A 144 47.32 74.27 15.81
CA GLN A 144 46.02 73.87 15.28
C GLN A 144 45.49 72.68 16.09
N ILE A 145 44.20 72.72 16.43
CA ILE A 145 43.53 71.62 17.11
C ILE A 145 42.55 70.99 16.15
N THR A 146 42.79 69.73 15.78
CA THR A 146 41.87 68.93 14.98
C THR A 146 41.17 67.92 15.88
N ILE A 147 39.84 67.95 15.90
CA ILE A 147 39.00 66.96 16.57
C ILE A 147 38.38 66.08 15.49
N THR A 148 38.83 64.82 15.40
CA THR A 148 38.30 63.86 14.44
C THR A 148 36.84 63.53 14.77
N GLY A 149 35.97 63.61 13.76
CA GLY A 149 34.54 63.32 13.93
C GLY A 149 34.27 61.82 14.16
N PRO A 150 33.11 61.47 14.75
CA PRO A 150 32.75 60.06 14.98
C PRO A 150 32.47 59.33 13.64
N SER A 151 32.82 58.05 13.59
CA SER A 151 32.43 57.15 12.50
C SER A 151 31.13 56.42 12.82
N LEU A 152 30.32 56.20 11.78
CA LEU A 152 29.12 55.36 11.85
C LEU A 152 29.37 54.10 11.03
N SER A 153 29.25 52.95 11.69
CA SER A 153 29.25 51.64 11.05
C SER A 153 27.90 50.98 11.27
N LEU A 154 27.21 50.65 10.19
CA LEU A 154 25.99 49.87 10.20
C LEU A 154 26.17 48.67 9.27
N THR A 155 25.98 47.47 9.79
CA THR A 155 26.08 46.23 9.03
C THR A 155 24.70 45.58 8.99
N LEU A 156 24.17 45.33 7.79
CA LEU A 156 22.95 44.55 7.58
C LEU A 156 23.32 43.15 7.08
N GLY A 157 23.22 42.16 7.96
CA GLY A 157 23.65 40.78 7.71
C GLY A 157 25.15 40.55 7.95
N GLY A 158 25.54 39.39 8.50
CA GLY A 158 26.93 39.02 8.82
C GLY A 158 27.45 37.75 8.13
N PRO A 159 28.74 37.38 8.33
CA PRO A 159 29.33 36.17 7.74
C PRO A 159 28.57 34.91 8.17
N GLY A 160 27.86 34.30 7.22
CA GLY A 160 27.00 33.13 7.45
C GLY A 160 25.52 33.44 7.67
N GLU A 161 25.11 34.71 7.64
CA GLU A 161 23.72 35.12 7.68
C GLU A 161 23.12 35.12 6.26
N SER A 162 22.00 34.42 6.09
CA SER A 162 21.27 34.34 4.82
C SER A 162 19.82 34.70 5.05
N LEU A 163 19.24 35.49 4.15
CA LEU A 163 17.79 35.59 4.06
C LEU A 163 17.28 34.24 3.51
N GLN A 164 16.50 33.53 4.31
CA GLN A 164 15.91 32.24 3.93
C GLN A 164 14.51 32.45 3.37
N LEU A 165 14.26 31.88 2.20
CA LEU A 165 12.94 31.78 1.59
C LEU A 165 12.62 30.29 1.43
N SER A 166 11.72 29.79 2.28
CA SER A 166 11.27 28.39 2.25
C SER A 166 9.82 28.32 1.79
N PHE A 167 9.58 27.62 0.68
CA PHE A 167 8.23 27.22 0.28
C PHE A 167 8.06 25.74 0.56
N SER A 168 7.10 25.41 1.42
CA SER A 168 6.62 24.04 1.63
C SER A 168 5.16 23.97 1.21
N GLY A 169 4.85 23.09 0.25
CA GLY A 169 3.49 22.84 -0.21
C GLY A 169 3.01 21.46 0.19
N PRO A 170 1.69 21.22 0.24
CA PRO A 170 1.17 19.86 0.38
C PRO A 170 1.70 19.00 -0.78
N ALA A 171 2.15 17.79 -0.47
CA ALA A 171 2.58 16.85 -1.49
C ALA A 171 1.41 16.54 -2.45
N LEU A 172 1.71 16.39 -3.74
CA LEU A 172 0.73 15.94 -4.73
C LEU A 172 0.75 14.40 -4.75
N GLY A 173 -0.35 13.78 -4.31
CA GLY A 173 -0.52 12.32 -4.26
C GLY A 173 -0.52 11.75 -2.83
N PRO A 174 -0.58 10.42 -2.66
CA PRO A 174 -0.47 9.38 -3.68
C PRO A 174 -1.74 9.18 -4.50
N VAL A 175 -1.58 8.70 -5.74
CA VAL A 175 -2.70 8.29 -6.60
C VAL A 175 -2.74 6.76 -6.63
N VAL A 176 -3.86 6.17 -6.21
CA VAL A 176 -4.10 4.73 -6.26
C VAL A 176 -5.07 4.44 -7.41
N ILE A 177 -4.64 3.61 -8.35
CA ILE A 177 -5.44 3.20 -9.50
C ILE A 177 -5.73 1.70 -9.36
N PRO A 178 -6.99 1.28 -9.18
CA PRO A 178 -7.36 -0.12 -9.27
C PRO A 178 -7.23 -0.58 -10.72
N VAL A 179 -6.38 -1.57 -10.99
CA VAL A 179 -6.07 -2.03 -12.35
C VAL A 179 -6.87 -3.27 -12.71
N LEU A 180 -7.05 -4.20 -11.77
CA LEU A 180 -7.86 -5.39 -11.95
C LEU A 180 -8.39 -5.87 -10.60
N GLN A 181 -9.69 -6.12 -10.53
CA GLN A 181 -10.35 -6.71 -9.37
C GLN A 181 -11.17 -7.91 -9.84
N VAL A 182 -10.77 -9.10 -9.42
CA VAL A 182 -11.54 -10.34 -9.62
C VAL A 182 -12.12 -10.74 -8.27
N ALA A 183 -13.44 -10.59 -8.14
CA ALA A 183 -14.15 -10.94 -6.91
C ALA A 183 -13.94 -12.42 -6.56
N ALA A 184 -13.72 -12.68 -5.27
CA ALA A 184 -13.59 -14.05 -4.77
C ALA A 184 -14.94 -14.78 -4.92
N GLY A 185 -14.93 -15.89 -5.66
CA GLY A 185 -16.09 -16.76 -5.85
C GLY A 185 -15.79 -18.23 -5.56
N PRO A 186 -16.82 -19.10 -5.57
CA PRO A 186 -16.64 -20.53 -5.41
C PRO A 186 -15.70 -21.11 -6.48
N GLY A 187 -14.57 -21.66 -6.03
CA GLY A 187 -13.56 -22.25 -6.90
C GLY A 187 -12.75 -21.26 -7.74
N VAL A 188 -11.95 -21.77 -8.68
CA VAL A 188 -11.04 -20.99 -9.52
C VAL A 188 -11.22 -21.37 -10.98
N GLY A 189 -11.45 -20.38 -11.84
CA GLY A 189 -11.58 -20.59 -13.29
C GLY A 189 -12.82 -21.40 -13.70
N ASN A 190 -13.83 -21.48 -12.84
CA ASN A 190 -15.10 -22.11 -13.16
C ASN A 190 -15.92 -21.21 -14.11
N SER A 191 -16.43 -21.79 -15.20
CA SER A 191 -17.30 -21.16 -16.20
C SER A 191 -18.55 -22.02 -16.41
N THR A 192 -19.29 -22.22 -15.32
CA THR A 192 -20.47 -23.08 -15.27
C THR A 192 -21.77 -22.27 -15.22
N GLY A 193 -22.88 -22.84 -15.69
CA GLY A 193 -24.20 -22.20 -15.63
C GLY A 193 -24.81 -22.14 -14.22
N GLY A 194 -24.41 -23.04 -13.33
CA GLY A 194 -24.74 -23.02 -11.91
C GLY A 194 -23.52 -22.71 -11.03
N VAL A 195 -23.74 -22.61 -9.72
CA VAL A 195 -22.67 -22.41 -8.72
C VAL A 195 -21.77 -23.66 -8.63
N SER A 196 -20.45 -23.49 -8.63
CA SER A 196 -19.49 -24.61 -8.68
C SER A 196 -18.28 -24.35 -7.80
N SER A 197 -17.76 -25.37 -7.12
CA SER A 197 -16.49 -25.30 -6.38
C SER A 197 -15.35 -26.00 -7.13
N GLY A 198 -14.14 -25.93 -6.58
CA GLY A 198 -12.96 -26.56 -7.20
C GLY A 198 -12.39 -25.74 -8.34
N PHE A 199 -11.95 -26.38 -9.43
CA PHE A 199 -11.09 -25.74 -10.42
C PHE A 199 -11.52 -26.04 -11.85
N PHE A 200 -11.59 -25.00 -12.69
CA PHE A 200 -11.73 -25.10 -14.14
C PHE A 200 -12.92 -25.93 -14.65
N ASN A 201 -14.01 -25.99 -13.90
CA ASN A 201 -15.25 -26.60 -14.37
C ASN A 201 -15.94 -25.69 -15.39
N SER A 202 -16.63 -26.25 -16.38
CA SER A 202 -17.30 -25.48 -17.43
C SER A 202 -18.62 -26.12 -17.86
N GLY A 203 -19.47 -25.41 -18.60
CA GLY A 203 -20.70 -25.97 -19.18
C GLY A 203 -21.95 -25.76 -18.33
N SER A 204 -23.06 -26.41 -18.68
CA SER A 204 -24.35 -26.21 -18.00
C SER A 204 -24.41 -26.93 -16.64
N GLY A 205 -25.07 -26.32 -15.66
CA GLY A 205 -25.26 -26.90 -14.31
C GLY A 205 -24.16 -26.53 -13.31
N SER A 206 -24.20 -27.19 -12.14
CA SER A 206 -23.27 -27.01 -11.03
C SER A 206 -22.25 -28.14 -10.94
N ALA A 207 -21.03 -27.84 -10.52
CA ALA A 207 -19.95 -28.82 -10.43
C ALA A 207 -19.03 -28.65 -9.22
N SER A 208 -18.33 -29.73 -8.85
CA SER A 208 -17.26 -29.73 -7.86
C SER A 208 -16.07 -30.55 -8.34
N GLY A 209 -14.88 -30.31 -7.80
CA GLY A 209 -13.66 -30.99 -8.21
C GLY A 209 -12.92 -30.26 -9.31
N PHE A 210 -12.39 -30.97 -10.30
CA PHE A 210 -11.45 -30.39 -11.25
C PHE A 210 -11.84 -30.69 -12.70
N GLY A 211 -11.95 -29.64 -13.51
CA GLY A 211 -11.97 -29.73 -14.98
C GLY A 211 -13.18 -30.45 -15.57
N ASN A 212 -14.33 -30.45 -14.89
CA ASN A 212 -15.54 -31.07 -15.42
C ASN A 212 -16.20 -30.19 -16.50
N VAL A 213 -16.82 -30.81 -17.50
CA VAL A 213 -17.61 -30.16 -18.54
C VAL A 213 -19.06 -30.62 -18.42
N GLY A 214 -19.96 -29.71 -18.06
CA GLY A 214 -21.32 -29.99 -17.58
C GLY A 214 -21.36 -30.18 -16.06
N GLY A 215 -22.57 -30.37 -15.52
CA GLY A 215 -22.75 -30.60 -14.08
C GLY A 215 -22.17 -31.94 -13.62
N GLY A 216 -21.68 -32.02 -12.38
CA GLY A 216 -21.07 -33.25 -11.86
C GLY A 216 -20.04 -33.02 -10.77
N SER A 217 -19.46 -34.09 -10.24
CA SER A 217 -18.37 -34.01 -9.26
C SER A 217 -17.18 -34.87 -9.69
N GLY A 218 -16.01 -34.62 -9.11
CA GLY A 218 -14.81 -35.39 -9.39
C GLY A 218 -13.88 -34.75 -10.41
N TRP A 219 -13.28 -35.56 -11.28
CA TRP A 219 -12.12 -35.16 -12.10
C TRP A 219 -12.35 -35.41 -13.59
N TRP A 220 -12.33 -34.35 -14.39
CA TRP A 220 -12.34 -34.42 -15.86
C TRP A 220 -13.50 -35.23 -16.42
N ASN A 221 -14.71 -35.00 -15.90
CA ASN A 221 -15.91 -35.63 -16.42
C ASN A 221 -16.54 -34.78 -17.54
N PHE A 222 -17.04 -35.43 -18.57
CA PHE A 222 -17.78 -34.80 -19.67
C PHE A 222 -19.24 -35.28 -19.63
N GLY A 223 -20.15 -34.40 -19.19
CA GLY A 223 -21.59 -34.61 -19.14
C GLY A 223 -22.12 -35.28 -17.87
N GLY A 224 -22.52 -34.52 -16.85
CA GLY A 224 -23.53 -34.98 -15.90
C GLY A 224 -23.13 -36.14 -14.96
N SER A 225 -21.88 -36.26 -14.52
CA SER A 225 -21.39 -37.50 -13.88
C SER A 225 -20.54 -37.27 -12.62
N SER A 226 -20.37 -38.31 -11.79
CA SER A 226 -19.42 -38.35 -10.67
C SER A 226 -18.28 -39.35 -10.93
N GLY A 227 -17.12 -39.12 -10.32
CA GLY A 227 -15.94 -39.95 -10.45
C GLY A 227 -14.87 -39.30 -11.31
N ALA A 228 -14.20 -40.07 -12.17
CA ALA A 228 -13.09 -39.56 -12.97
C ALA A 228 -13.16 -40.01 -14.43
N GLY A 229 -12.92 -39.08 -15.37
CA GLY A 229 -12.74 -39.36 -16.80
C GLY A 229 -14.00 -39.86 -17.52
N ASN A 230 -15.19 -39.56 -17.01
CA ASN A 230 -16.44 -40.02 -17.61
C ASN A 230 -16.78 -39.27 -18.91
N VAL A 231 -17.47 -39.94 -19.85
CA VAL A 231 -17.96 -39.33 -21.10
C VAL A 231 -19.42 -39.71 -21.35
N GLY A 232 -20.32 -38.72 -21.33
CA GLY A 232 -21.78 -38.87 -21.53
C GLY A 232 -22.59 -38.80 -20.23
N CYS A 233 -23.89 -38.47 -20.32
CA CYS A 233 -24.75 -38.11 -19.19
C CYS A 233 -25.14 -39.22 -18.20
N TRP A 234 -24.58 -40.42 -18.34
CA TRP A 234 -24.89 -41.59 -17.50
C TRP A 234 -23.68 -42.52 -17.26
N VAL A 235 -22.47 -42.04 -17.49
CA VAL A 235 -21.26 -42.88 -17.34
C VAL A 235 -20.70 -42.70 -15.93
N ARG A 236 -20.63 -43.82 -15.19
CA ARG A 236 -20.12 -43.88 -13.82
C ARG A 236 -18.59 -44.00 -13.81
N GLY A 237 -17.94 -43.31 -12.87
CA GLY A 237 -16.48 -43.30 -12.73
C GLY A 237 -15.86 -44.64 -12.42
N VAL A 238 -14.64 -44.84 -12.91
CA VAL A 238 -13.77 -45.96 -12.56
C VAL A 238 -13.14 -45.70 -11.20
N GLU A 239 -13.21 -46.68 -10.29
CA GLU A 239 -12.54 -46.65 -8.99
C GLU A 239 -11.00 -46.64 -9.20
N PRO A 240 -10.25 -45.68 -8.63
CA PRO A 240 -8.80 -45.79 -8.62
C PRO A 240 -8.38 -46.96 -7.73
N ARG A 241 -7.51 -47.83 -8.25
CA ARG A 241 -6.94 -48.98 -7.54
C ARG A 241 -5.97 -48.55 -6.45
#